data_AF-A0A352V9V2-F1
#
_entry.id   AF-A0A352V9V2-F1
#
_cell.length_a   1.000
_cell.length_b   1.000
_cell.length_c   1.000
_cell.angle_alpha   90.00
_cell.angle_beta   90.00
_cell.angle_gamma   90.00
#
_symmetry.space_group_name_H-M   'P 1'
#
loop_
_entity.id
_entity.type
_entity.pdbx_description
1 polymer ?
#
loop_
_entity_poly.entity_id
_entity_poly.type
_entity_poly.pdbx_seq_one_letter_code
_entity_poly.pdbx_strand_id
1 'polypeptide(L)'
;MKSKSVTTHAKTVGFVFPIYLTTLPKPVREFLRKIDLQSADYIFSVGTREGTFSFPEANVNYELKKKGKQLSASFLVNMIQNTPTGLKPGPADKNWLEKISPANVDRIMKSIAVQIYLTILQGLFFIKLPKI
;
A
#
# COMPACT_ATOMS: atom_id res chain seq x y z
N MET A 1 17.25 7.01 -23.03
CA MET A 1 17.45 7.94 -21.90
C MET A 1 18.06 7.17 -20.73
N LYS A 2 19.25 7.57 -20.22
CA LYS A 2 19.78 7.04 -18.95
C LYS A 2 18.82 7.46 -17.83
N SER A 3 18.25 6.50 -17.11
CA SER A 3 17.29 6.80 -16.04
C SER A 3 18.06 7.30 -14.82
N LYS A 4 17.80 8.54 -14.37
CA LYS A 4 18.37 9.10 -13.15
C LYS A 4 18.01 8.21 -11.96
N SER A 5 19.01 7.66 -11.26
CA SER A 5 18.80 6.86 -10.04
C SER A 5 18.30 7.74 -8.91
N VAL A 6 17.47 7.18 -8.04
CA VAL A 6 17.00 7.82 -6.81
C VAL A 6 17.68 7.12 -5.65
N THR A 7 18.40 7.82 -4.79
CA THR A 7 19.09 7.21 -3.64
C THR A 7 18.47 7.68 -2.33
N THR A 8 18.36 6.80 -1.36
CA THR A 8 17.97 7.14 0.01
C THR A 8 19.00 6.61 1.01
N HIS A 9 19.14 7.31 2.14
CA HIS A 9 19.92 6.88 3.29
C HIS A 9 19.03 6.46 4.48
N ALA A 10 17.71 6.45 4.28
CA ALA A 10 16.76 6.09 5.32
C ALA A 10 16.84 4.59 5.67
N LYS A 11 16.84 4.29 6.97
CA LYS A 11 16.76 2.90 7.46
C LYS A 11 15.38 2.27 7.30
N THR A 12 14.35 3.10 7.23
CA THR A 12 12.97 2.68 7.02
C THR A 12 12.40 3.35 5.76
N VAL A 13 11.83 2.56 4.86
CA VAL A 13 11.23 3.05 3.60
C VAL A 13 9.82 2.50 3.44
N GLY A 14 8.86 3.40 3.23
CA GLY A 14 7.46 3.07 2.97
C GLY A 14 7.05 3.42 1.55
N PHE A 15 6.36 2.49 0.86
CA PHE A 15 5.71 2.74 -0.43
C PHE A 15 4.20 2.87 -0.24
N VAL A 16 3.67 4.08 -0.39
CA VAL A 16 2.22 4.35 -0.26
C VAL A 16 1.64 4.65 -1.63
N PHE A 17 0.63 3.91 -2.07
CA PHE A 17 0.08 4.07 -3.41
C PHE A 17 -1.39 3.60 -3.53
N PRO A 18 -2.17 4.20 -4.45
CA PRO A 18 -3.44 3.64 -4.85
C PRO A 18 -3.26 2.36 -5.67
N ILE A 19 -4.14 1.39 -5.46
CA ILE A 19 -4.19 0.17 -6.28
C ILE A 19 -5.14 0.42 -7.45
N TYR A 20 -4.64 0.23 -8.67
CA TYR A 20 -5.45 0.31 -9.88
C TYR A 20 -5.62 -1.08 -10.49
N LEU A 21 -6.87 -1.52 -10.65
CA LEU A 21 -7.22 -2.80 -11.27
C LEU A 21 -6.38 -3.97 -10.71
N THR A 22 -6.19 -4.02 -9.40
CA THR A 22 -5.44 -5.04 -8.63
C THR A 22 -3.89 -5.00 -8.74
N THR A 23 -3.32 -4.03 -9.47
CA THR A 23 -1.87 -3.94 -9.72
C THR A 23 -1.24 -2.62 -9.26
N LEU A 24 0.10 -2.58 -9.34
CA LEU A 24 0.91 -1.38 -9.10
C LEU A 24 0.69 -0.33 -10.20
N PRO A 25 0.44 0.94 -9.84
CA PRO A 25 0.50 2.03 -10.82
C PRO A 25 1.87 2.09 -11.49
N LYS A 26 1.89 2.38 -12.80
CA LYS A 26 3.13 2.52 -13.58
C LYS A 26 4.16 3.45 -12.92
N PRO A 27 3.79 4.63 -12.37
CA PRO A 27 4.77 5.49 -11.69
C PRO A 27 5.47 4.81 -10.50
N VAL A 28 4.73 4.01 -9.71
CA VAL A 28 5.27 3.31 -8.55
C VAL A 28 6.25 2.21 -8.98
N ARG A 29 5.88 1.45 -10.02
CA ARG A 29 6.78 0.42 -10.59
C ARG A 29 8.07 1.03 -11.11
N GLU A 30 7.98 2.14 -11.84
CA GLU A 30 9.15 2.83 -12.37
C GLU A 30 10.01 3.44 -11.27
N PHE A 31 9.40 3.94 -10.20
CA PHE A 31 10.11 4.42 -9.02
C PHE A 31 10.85 3.28 -8.29
N LEU A 32 10.17 2.15 -8.05
CA LEU A 32 10.76 0.95 -7.45
C LEU A 32 11.97 0.46 -8.24
N ARG A 33 11.98 0.57 -9.57
CA ARG A 33 13.14 0.19 -10.39
C ARG A 33 14.31 1.14 -10.23
N LYS A 34 14.06 2.43 -10.06
CA LYS A 34 15.08 3.49 -9.99
C LYS A 34 15.66 3.72 -8.60
N ILE A 35 14.91 3.41 -7.55
CA ILE A 35 15.36 3.65 -6.18
C ILE A 35 16.45 2.66 -5.76
N ASP A 36 17.49 3.19 -5.13
CA ASP A 36 18.51 2.46 -4.40
C ASP A 36 18.09 2.35 -2.93
N LEU A 37 17.98 1.11 -2.46
CA LEU A 37 17.48 0.72 -1.13
C LEU A 37 18.57 0.02 -0.31
N GLN A 38 19.85 0.14 -0.68
CA GLN A 38 20.94 -0.53 0.05
C GLN A 38 20.91 -0.23 1.55
N SER A 39 20.70 1.04 1.91
CA SER A 39 20.67 1.54 3.28
C SER A 39 19.42 1.14 4.10
N ALA A 40 18.37 0.65 3.44
CA ALA A 40 17.09 0.35 4.07
C ALA A 40 17.10 -1.04 4.73
N ASP A 41 16.75 -1.07 6.01
CA ASP A 41 16.66 -2.27 6.86
C ASP A 41 15.20 -2.74 7.01
N TYR A 42 14.25 -1.80 6.97
CA TYR A 42 12.81 -2.08 7.05
C TYR A 42 12.07 -1.45 5.89
N ILE A 43 11.38 -2.28 5.09
CA ILE A 43 10.64 -1.83 3.91
C ILE A 43 9.18 -2.25 4.05
N PHE A 44 8.24 -1.32 3.91
CA PHE A 44 6.82 -1.65 3.94
C PHE A 44 6.05 -1.03 2.78
N SER A 45 4.87 -1.58 2.49
CA SER A 45 3.95 -1.01 1.51
C SER A 45 2.56 -0.80 2.08
N VAL A 46 1.91 0.27 1.66
CA VAL A 46 0.51 0.59 1.96
C VAL A 46 -0.23 0.82 0.65
N GLY A 47 -1.12 -0.11 0.30
CA GLY A 47 -1.98 -0.02 -0.88
C GLY A 47 -3.37 0.46 -0.51
N THR A 48 -3.85 1.56 -1.10
CA THR A 48 -5.24 2.01 -0.92
C THR A 48 -6.17 1.44 -1.99
N ARG A 49 -7.37 0.99 -1.62
CA ARG A 49 -8.35 0.36 -2.54
C ARG A 49 -9.80 0.52 -2.05
N GLU A 50 -10.79 0.30 -2.89
CA GLU A 50 -12.22 0.22 -2.48
C GLU A 50 -12.60 -1.15 -1.87
N GLY A 51 -11.67 -1.87 -1.24
CA GLY A 51 -11.97 -3.20 -0.69
C GLY A 51 -12.00 -4.35 -1.71
N THR A 52 -11.69 -4.09 -2.97
CA THR A 52 -11.69 -5.11 -4.03
C THR A 52 -10.42 -5.95 -4.02
N PHE A 53 -10.55 -7.26 -4.21
CA PHE A 53 -9.44 -8.22 -4.23
C PHE A 53 -8.17 -7.70 -4.95
N SER A 54 -7.02 -7.77 -4.28
CA SER A 54 -5.78 -7.18 -4.77
C SER A 54 -4.56 -7.79 -4.12
N PHE A 55 -3.48 -7.98 -4.89
CA PHE A 55 -2.18 -8.45 -4.39
C PHE A 55 -1.04 -7.53 -4.82
N PRO A 56 -1.01 -6.27 -4.34
CA PRO A 56 0.05 -5.34 -4.71
C PRO A 56 1.41 -5.80 -4.17
N GLU A 57 1.44 -6.50 -3.04
CA GLU A 57 2.64 -6.98 -2.38
C GLU A 57 3.48 -7.92 -3.24
N ALA A 58 2.84 -8.81 -4.00
CA ALA A 58 3.53 -9.72 -4.91
C ALA A 58 4.26 -8.93 -6.01
N ASN A 59 3.62 -7.88 -6.52
CA ASN A 59 4.20 -7.01 -7.53
C ASN A 59 5.35 -6.15 -6.97
N VAL A 60 5.22 -5.64 -5.74
CA VAL A 60 6.29 -4.88 -5.08
C VAL A 60 7.48 -5.79 -4.78
N ASN A 61 7.24 -6.94 -4.15
CA ASN A 61 8.29 -7.92 -3.86
C ASN A 61 8.98 -8.42 -5.13
N TYR A 62 8.26 -8.57 -6.25
CA TYR A 62 8.87 -8.91 -7.53
C TYR A 62 9.93 -7.87 -7.97
N GLU A 63 9.65 -6.57 -7.84
CA GLU A 63 10.64 -5.54 -8.18
C GLU A 63 11.74 -5.41 -7.12
N LEU A 64 11.44 -5.61 -5.83
CA LEU A 64 12.44 -5.58 -4.75
C LEU A 64 13.42 -6.76 -4.79
N LYS A 65 12.95 -7.97 -5.16
CA LYS A 65 13.80 -9.17 -5.27
C LYS A 65 14.93 -9.00 -6.27
N LYS A 66 14.71 -8.24 -7.35
CA LYS A 66 15.75 -7.89 -8.34
C LYS A 66 16.90 -7.06 -7.72
N LYS A 67 16.70 -6.51 -6.53
CA LYS A 67 17.67 -5.73 -5.76
C LYS A 67 18.14 -6.46 -4.48
N GLY A 68 17.81 -7.75 -4.32
CA GLY A 68 18.13 -8.51 -3.11
C GLY A 68 17.37 -8.05 -1.86
N LYS A 69 16.22 -7.37 -2.02
CA LYS A 69 15.39 -6.88 -0.92
C LYS A 69 13.98 -7.50 -0.98
N GLN A 70 13.23 -7.37 0.11
CA GLN A 70 11.82 -7.76 0.21
C GLN A 70 11.08 -6.84 1.17
N LEU A 71 9.75 -6.84 1.10
CA LEU A 71 8.91 -6.17 2.09
C LEU A 71 9.02 -6.89 3.45
N SER A 72 9.24 -6.10 4.50
CA SER A 72 9.10 -6.48 5.90
C SER A 72 7.62 -6.53 6.31
N ALA A 73 6.78 -5.68 5.72
CA ALA A 73 5.34 -5.64 5.97
C ALA A 73 4.55 -5.10 4.77
N SER A 74 3.27 -5.44 4.68
CA SER A 74 2.35 -5.00 3.63
C SER A 74 0.97 -4.77 4.22
N PHE A 75 0.33 -3.66 3.86
CA PHE A 75 -0.97 -3.26 4.38
C PHE A 75 -1.89 -2.86 3.24
N LEU A 76 -3.16 -3.29 3.35
CA LEU A 76 -4.25 -2.83 2.49
C LEU A 76 -5.17 -1.93 3.30
N VAL A 77 -5.39 -0.72 2.78
CA VAL A 77 -6.26 0.28 3.38
C VAL A 77 -7.48 0.46 2.50
N ASN A 78 -8.66 0.18 3.05
CA ASN A 78 -9.90 0.44 2.36
C ASN A 78 -10.17 1.95 2.37
N MET A 79 -10.44 2.52 1.21
CA MET A 79 -10.77 3.92 0.98
C MET A 79 -12.05 4.03 0.15
N ILE A 80 -12.76 5.15 0.27
CA ILE A 80 -13.91 5.46 -0.58
C ILE A 80 -13.42 5.59 -2.02
N GLN A 81 -14.12 4.96 -2.97
CA GLN A 81 -13.79 5.05 -4.38
C GLN A 81 -13.90 6.49 -4.87
N ASN A 82 -12.88 6.96 -5.60
CA ASN A 82 -12.83 8.33 -6.09
C ASN A 82 -13.53 8.54 -7.46
N THR A 83 -14.30 7.56 -7.94
CA THR A 83 -14.96 7.60 -9.24
C THR A 83 -16.46 7.28 -9.15
N PRO A 84 -17.31 8.04 -9.85
CA PRO A 84 -18.75 7.78 -9.88
C PRO A 84 -19.12 6.51 -10.65
N THR A 85 -18.27 6.00 -11.54
CA THR A 85 -18.56 4.76 -12.31
C THR A 85 -18.07 3.49 -11.60
N GLY A 86 -17.33 3.67 -10.51
CA GLY A 86 -16.63 2.60 -9.84
C GLY A 86 -15.58 1.86 -10.69
N LEU A 87 -15.40 0.57 -10.43
CA LEU A 87 -14.39 -0.26 -11.12
C LEU A 87 -14.72 -0.62 -12.57
N LYS A 88 -15.94 -0.37 -13.04
CA LYS A 88 -16.39 -0.76 -14.38
C LYS A 88 -16.81 0.46 -15.17
N PRO A 89 -16.51 0.54 -16.49
CA PRO A 89 -17.17 1.49 -17.36
C PRO A 89 -18.68 1.25 -17.28
N GLY A 90 -19.45 2.26 -16.92
CA GLY A 90 -20.88 2.15 -16.70
C GLY A 90 -21.50 3.51 -16.39
N PRO A 91 -22.84 3.60 -16.30
CA PRO A 91 -23.49 4.81 -15.88
C PRO A 91 -22.98 5.23 -14.50
N ALA A 92 -22.59 6.49 -14.38
CA ALA A 92 -22.16 7.09 -13.13
C ALA A 92 -23.27 6.95 -12.07
N ASP A 93 -22.89 6.48 -10.89
CA ASP A 93 -23.71 6.58 -9.69
C ASP A 93 -23.93 8.08 -9.38
N LYS A 94 -25.17 8.53 -9.58
CA LYS A 94 -25.56 9.92 -9.37
C LYS A 94 -25.42 10.36 -7.92
N ASN A 95 -25.44 9.41 -6.98
CA ASN A 95 -25.32 9.67 -5.54
C ASN A 95 -23.90 9.40 -5.02
N TRP A 96 -22.92 9.22 -5.91
CA TRP A 96 -21.54 8.89 -5.53
C TRP A 96 -20.92 9.91 -4.55
N LEU A 97 -21.24 11.19 -4.71
CA LEU A 97 -20.76 12.24 -3.79
C LEU A 97 -21.29 12.06 -2.37
N GLU A 98 -22.52 11.58 -2.19
CA GLU A 98 -23.12 11.34 -0.86
C GLU A 98 -22.38 10.24 -0.10
N LYS A 99 -21.71 9.34 -0.83
CA LYS A 99 -20.84 8.32 -0.24
C LYS A 99 -19.59 8.93 0.38
N ILE A 100 -19.10 10.06 -0.15
CA ILE A 100 -17.99 10.83 0.41
C ILE A 100 -18.53 11.80 1.47
N SER A 101 -18.99 11.25 2.59
CA SER A 101 -19.46 12.02 3.75
C SER A 101 -18.46 11.95 4.91
N PRO A 102 -18.40 12.97 5.79
CA PRO A 102 -17.56 12.93 6.99
C PRO A 102 -17.79 11.67 7.83
N ALA A 103 -19.04 11.26 8.01
CA ALA A 103 -19.39 10.04 8.74
C ALA A 103 -18.80 8.76 8.12
N ASN A 104 -18.79 8.67 6.78
CA ASN A 104 -18.18 7.53 6.08
C ASN A 104 -16.65 7.56 6.16
N VAL A 105 -16.04 8.74 6.06
CA VAL A 105 -14.60 8.92 6.26
C VAL A 105 -14.20 8.52 7.66
N ASP A 106 -14.90 9.00 8.69
CA ASP A 106 -14.64 8.66 10.09
C ASP A 106 -14.78 7.16 10.37
N ARG A 107 -15.79 6.53 9.78
CA ARG A 107 -15.98 5.08 9.86
C ARG A 107 -14.79 4.32 9.27
N ILE A 108 -14.30 4.76 8.11
CA ILE A 108 -13.12 4.17 7.47
C ILE A 108 -11.89 4.40 8.33
N MET A 109 -11.66 5.62 8.82
CA MET A 109 -10.54 5.95 9.69
C MET A 109 -10.53 5.08 10.96
N LYS A 110 -11.69 4.87 11.59
CA LYS A 110 -11.84 3.95 12.72
C LYS A 110 -11.50 2.51 12.34
N SER A 111 -11.98 2.03 11.19
CA SER A 111 -11.68 0.67 10.72
C SER A 111 -10.18 0.47 10.44
N ILE A 112 -9.50 1.49 9.91
CA ILE A 112 -8.06 1.49 9.69
C ILE A 112 -7.31 1.44 11.01
N ALA A 113 -7.71 2.28 11.99
CA ALA A 113 -7.10 2.27 13.32
C ALA A 113 -7.23 0.91 14.00
N VAL A 114 -8.41 0.27 13.93
CA VAL A 114 -8.64 -1.09 14.43
C VAL A 114 -7.77 -2.11 13.70
N GLN A 115 -7.70 -2.04 12.37
CA GLN A 115 -6.88 -2.96 11.57
C GLN A 115 -5.39 -2.82 11.91
N ILE A 116 -4.88 -1.59 12.04
CA ILE A 116 -3.50 -1.32 12.47
C ILE A 116 -3.26 -1.89 13.87
N TYR A 117 -4.15 -1.63 14.82
CA TYR A 117 -4.04 -2.13 16.18
C TYR A 117 -4.02 -3.66 16.23
N LEU A 118 -4.93 -4.32 15.52
CA LEU A 118 -4.97 -5.79 15.42
C LEU A 118 -3.71 -6.34 14.74
N THR A 119 -3.21 -5.71 13.69
CA THR A 119 -1.96 -6.15 13.04
C THR A 119 -0.74 -5.93 13.93
N ILE A 120 -0.70 -4.87 14.76
CA ILE A 120 0.34 -4.69 15.78
C ILE A 120 0.25 -5.77 16.85
N LEU A 121 -0.95 -6.08 17.36
CA LEU A 121 -1.15 -7.15 18.34
C LEU A 121 -0.76 -8.52 17.79
N GLN A 122 -1.20 -8.84 16.58
CA GLN A 122 -0.86 -10.09 15.90
C GLN A 122 0.64 -10.15 15.53
N GLY A 123 1.24 -9.01 15.19
CA GLY A 123 2.68 -8.86 14.96
C GLY A 123 3.52 -8.97 16.23
N LEU A 124 3.00 -8.55 17.38
CA LEU A 124 3.61 -8.76 18.70
C LEU A 124 3.73 -10.25 19.05
N PHE A 125 2.83 -11.09 18.53
CA PHE A 125 2.92 -12.55 18.68
C PHE A 125 3.93 -13.21 17.73
N PHE A 126 4.31 -12.56 16.63
CA PHE A 126 5.31 -13.08 15.66
C PHE A 126 6.72 -12.53 15.88
N ILE A 127 6.89 -11.41 16.60
CA ILE A 127 8.19 -11.05 17.17
C ILE A 127 8.37 -11.91 18.42
N LYS A 128 8.79 -13.16 18.23
CA LYS A 128 9.38 -13.99 19.29
C LYS A 128 10.43 -13.15 20.01
N LEU A 129 10.16 -12.80 21.26
CA LEU A 129 11.19 -12.32 22.19
C LEU A 129 12.34 -13.34 22.14
N PRO A 130 13.60 -12.90 22.00
CA PRO A 130 14.74 -13.81 22.12
C PRO A 130 14.65 -14.47 23.50
N LYS A 131 14.73 -15.81 23.51
CA LYS A 131 14.88 -16.56 24.75
C LYS A 131 16.19 -16.08 25.39
N ILE A 132 16.08 -15.51 26.59
CA ILE A 132 17.18 -15.36 27.54
C ILE A 132 17.50 -16.74 28.09
#